data_AF-A0ABD1T7H6-F1
#
_entry.id   AF-A0ABD1T7H6-F1
#
_cell.length_a   1.000
_cell.length_b   1.000
_cell.length_c   1.000
_cell.angle_alpha   90.00
_cell.angle_beta   90.00
_cell.angle_gamma   90.00
#
_symmetry.space_group_name_H-M   'P 1'
#
loop_
_entity.id
_entity.type
_entity.pdbx_description
1 polymer ?
#
loop_
_entity_poly.entity_id
_entity_poly.type
_entity_poly.pdbx_seq_one_letter_code
_entity_poly.pdbx_strand_id
1 'polypeptide(L)'
;MASDVCRSEDLVRALMEYLVDPRLPFRFSANDTPDLSVQQAVAKQMYAVVLLYNYYHRKQHPELEFLDVVAFCDPKELNGIKDGLSVTEKAIRDACDISSALDTSKDVPNTEGWPISKVAVLLIDSKNENCLLQFAEKKVGNKRKRNSRKSIDEKNADDNGFLQLAFDAVKEVTGINSSDLVVLETHRVYSLSKEKTAALFYMMQCGSISESEGIPVEDVVNILQGPLVEKTCGSWTITPVVEYYHMHPYARIISHWFLRKCSSMPSLDGINSQSTKEITESIARNLLELKGIEKDLDHVDMHCQTIDNSCGRVANENSDSNNKKYKHSSSGKEASPVNIY
;
A
#
# COMPACT_ATOMS: atom_id res chain seq x y z
N MET A 1 11.35 3.41 25.22
CA MET A 1 11.68 4.60 24.40
C MET A 1 10.45 4.89 23.58
N ALA A 2 9.93 6.12 23.59
CA ALA A 2 8.78 6.46 22.76
C ALA A 2 9.20 6.29 21.29
N SER A 3 8.42 5.53 20.51
CA SER A 3 8.57 5.49 19.06
C SER A 3 8.43 6.91 18.54
N ASP A 4 9.47 7.44 17.92
CA ASP A 4 9.39 8.75 17.30
C ASP A 4 8.42 8.65 16.13
N VAL A 5 7.28 9.34 16.20
CA VAL A 5 6.25 9.32 15.17
C VAL A 5 6.56 10.42 14.16
N CYS A 6 6.59 10.07 12.86
CA CYS A 6 6.79 11.07 11.81
C CYS A 6 5.63 12.07 11.83
N ARG A 7 5.95 13.36 12.04
CA ARG A 7 4.95 14.44 12.04
C ARG A 7 4.30 14.53 10.67
N SER A 8 3.05 14.97 10.65
CA SER A 8 2.24 15.04 9.42
C SER A 8 2.90 15.84 8.30
N GLU A 9 3.44 17.01 8.62
CA GLU A 9 4.11 17.88 7.65
C GLU A 9 5.35 17.23 7.04
N ASP A 10 6.15 16.53 7.86
CA ASP A 10 7.39 15.88 7.42
C ASP A 10 7.08 14.68 6.52
N LEU A 11 6.08 13.85 6.88
CA LEU A 11 5.68 12.71 6.07
C LEU A 11 5.06 13.15 4.74
N VAL A 12 4.12 14.10 4.78
CA VAL A 12 3.46 14.59 3.55
C VAL A 12 4.51 15.18 2.63
N ARG A 13 5.46 15.99 3.13
CA ARG A 13 6.56 16.51 2.33
C ARG A 13 7.39 15.38 1.71
N ALA A 14 7.82 14.39 2.49
CA ALA A 14 8.60 13.27 1.99
C ALA A 14 7.85 12.48 0.91
N LEU A 15 6.53 12.28 1.07
CA LEU A 15 5.69 11.63 0.07
C LEU A 15 5.55 12.45 -1.22
N MET A 16 5.43 13.78 -1.12
CA MET A 16 5.39 14.68 -2.26
C MET A 16 6.70 14.67 -3.04
N GLU A 17 7.83 14.80 -2.33
CA GLU A 17 9.17 14.75 -2.91
C GLU A 17 9.44 13.42 -3.63
N TYR A 18 8.91 12.31 -3.10
CA TYR A 18 9.11 10.98 -3.66
C TYR A 18 8.17 10.68 -4.84
N LEU A 19 6.87 10.95 -4.69
CA LEU A 19 5.84 10.53 -5.65
C LEU A 19 5.53 11.60 -6.70
N VAL A 20 5.49 12.87 -6.29
CA VAL A 20 4.93 13.96 -7.09
C VAL A 20 6.01 14.70 -7.86
N ASP A 21 7.11 15.10 -7.20
CA ASP A 21 8.19 15.88 -7.82
C ASP A 21 8.76 15.24 -9.09
N PRO A 22 8.99 13.90 -9.17
CA PRO A 22 9.47 13.28 -10.40
C PRO A 22 8.49 13.38 -11.59
N ARG A 23 7.22 13.73 -11.34
CA ARG A 23 6.18 13.93 -12.37
C ARG A 23 6.00 15.39 -12.75
N LEU A 24 6.64 16.32 -12.05
CA LEU A 24 6.57 17.74 -12.38
C LEU A 24 7.47 18.06 -13.57
N PRO A 25 7.04 18.96 -14.48
CA PRO A 25 7.87 19.38 -15.60
C PRO A 25 9.11 20.15 -15.11
N PHE A 26 10.27 19.84 -15.69
CA PHE A 26 11.56 20.46 -15.35
C PHE A 26 11.60 22.00 -15.59
N ARG A 27 10.69 22.53 -16.40
CA ARG A 27 10.55 23.98 -16.66
C ARG A 27 9.09 24.39 -16.65
N PHE A 28 8.70 25.16 -15.65
CA PHE A 28 7.45 25.90 -15.66
C PHE A 28 7.66 27.19 -16.47
N SER A 29 7.12 27.23 -17.68
CA SER A 29 6.76 28.50 -18.31
C SER A 29 5.45 28.93 -17.66
N ALA A 30 5.43 30.06 -16.96
CA ALA A 30 4.22 30.57 -16.28
C ALA A 30 3.02 30.80 -17.23
N ASN A 31 3.23 30.69 -18.55
CA ASN A 31 2.23 30.93 -19.57
C ASN A 31 1.70 29.64 -20.25
N ASP A 32 2.26 28.46 -19.97
CA ASP A 32 1.86 27.22 -20.64
C ASP A 32 1.17 26.28 -19.66
N THR A 33 -0.12 26.01 -19.89
CA THR A 33 -0.87 24.99 -19.15
C THR A 33 -0.23 23.62 -19.38
N PRO A 34 0.13 22.86 -18.32
CA PRO A 34 0.68 21.52 -18.49
C PRO A 34 -0.26 20.64 -19.31
N ASP A 35 0.30 19.73 -20.12
CA ASP A 35 -0.52 18.79 -20.87
C ASP A 35 -1.39 17.93 -19.94
N LEU A 36 -2.57 17.52 -20.43
CA LEU A 36 -3.54 16.74 -19.67
C LEU A 36 -2.94 15.43 -19.16
N SER A 37 -2.02 14.81 -19.91
CA SER A 37 -1.32 13.59 -19.48
C SER A 37 -0.47 13.81 -18.23
N VAL A 38 0.25 14.95 -18.17
CA VAL A 38 1.07 15.35 -17.01
C VAL A 38 0.18 15.68 -15.82
N GLN A 39 -0.92 16.41 -16.04
CA GLN A 39 -1.90 16.70 -14.99
C GLN A 39 -2.48 15.42 -14.40
N GLN A 40 -2.83 14.44 -15.24
CA GLN A 40 -3.33 13.14 -14.79
C GLN A 40 -2.27 12.34 -14.03
N ALA A 41 -1.01 12.38 -14.46
CA ALA A 41 0.08 11.72 -13.75
C ALA A 41 0.28 12.31 -12.35
N VAL A 42 0.34 13.64 -12.24
CA VAL A 42 0.44 14.36 -10.95
C VAL A 42 -0.77 14.05 -10.07
N ALA A 43 -1.99 14.13 -10.61
CA ALA A 43 -3.21 13.82 -9.87
C ALA A 43 -3.22 12.39 -9.31
N LYS A 44 -2.71 11.41 -10.08
CA LYS A 44 -2.59 10.01 -9.63
C LYS A 44 -1.61 9.84 -8.47
N GLN A 45 -0.53 10.63 -8.44
CA GLN A 45 0.43 10.62 -7.34
C GLN A 45 -0.10 11.37 -6.11
N MET A 46 -0.76 12.51 -6.30
CA MET A 46 -1.46 13.21 -5.20
C MET A 46 -2.52 12.34 -4.54
N TYR A 47 -3.27 11.58 -5.34
CA TYR A 47 -4.22 10.58 -4.84
C TYR A 47 -3.54 9.56 -3.91
N ALA A 48 -2.35 9.07 -4.28
CA ALA A 48 -1.56 8.16 -3.47
C ALA A 48 -1.09 8.81 -2.17
N VAL A 49 -0.52 10.02 -2.22
CA VAL A 49 -0.06 10.79 -1.05
C VAL A 49 -1.19 10.92 -0.02
N VAL A 50 -2.38 11.29 -0.47
CA VAL A 50 -3.55 11.47 0.41
C VAL A 50 -3.94 10.15 1.05
N LEU A 51 -4.07 9.05 0.29
CA LEU A 51 -4.43 7.74 0.86
C LEU A 51 -3.37 7.22 1.84
N LEU A 52 -2.10 7.37 1.49
CA LEU A 52 -0.96 6.95 2.31
C LEU A 52 -0.95 7.68 3.65
N TYR A 53 -1.15 8.99 3.66
CA TYR A 53 -1.24 9.75 4.90
C TYR A 53 -2.58 9.50 5.63
N ASN A 54 -3.71 9.85 5.01
CA ASN A 54 -5.00 9.98 5.70
C ASN A 54 -5.60 8.64 6.14
N TYR A 55 -5.22 7.55 5.48
CA TYR A 55 -5.67 6.21 5.82
C TYR A 55 -4.54 5.35 6.40
N TYR A 56 -3.45 5.10 5.66
CA TYR A 56 -2.46 4.11 6.11
C TYR A 56 -1.59 4.57 7.29
N HIS A 57 -1.02 5.78 7.22
CA HIS A 57 -0.21 6.34 8.31
C HIS A 57 -1.05 6.58 9.55
N ARG A 58 -2.21 7.23 9.39
CA ARG A 58 -3.14 7.48 10.50
C ARG A 58 -3.72 6.22 11.13
N LYS A 59 -3.77 5.10 10.39
CA LYS A 59 -4.14 3.80 10.96
C LYS A 59 -3.03 3.22 11.84
N GLN A 60 -1.76 3.47 11.50
CA GLN A 60 -0.61 3.10 12.33
C GLN A 60 -0.45 4.06 13.53
N HIS A 61 -0.89 5.30 13.38
CA HIS A 61 -0.75 6.39 14.36
C HIS A 61 -2.11 7.11 14.58
N PRO A 62 -3.04 6.53 15.36
CA PRO A 62 -4.39 7.05 15.54
C PRO A 62 -4.47 8.46 16.15
N GLU A 63 -3.40 8.92 16.81
CA GLU A 63 -3.26 10.26 17.37
C GLU A 63 -3.14 11.36 16.31
N LEU A 64 -2.84 11.00 15.05
CA LEU A 64 -2.64 11.97 13.98
C LEU A 64 -3.97 12.47 13.39
N GLU A 65 -4.01 13.79 13.16
CA GLU A 65 -5.17 14.46 12.61
C GLU A 65 -5.38 14.12 11.12
N PHE A 66 -6.65 14.04 10.74
CA PHE A 66 -7.04 13.94 9.32
C PHE A 66 -6.74 15.28 8.64
N LEU A 67 -6.03 15.23 7.52
CA LEU A 67 -5.74 16.41 6.71
C LEU A 67 -6.83 16.59 5.65
N ASP A 68 -7.40 17.79 5.58
CA ASP A 68 -8.40 18.11 4.57
C ASP A 68 -7.75 18.44 3.22
N VAL A 69 -8.59 18.73 2.22
CA VAL A 69 -8.13 19.06 0.86
C VAL A 69 -7.17 20.26 0.86
N VAL A 70 -7.37 21.23 1.77
CA VAL A 70 -6.57 22.46 1.81
C VAL A 70 -5.16 22.16 2.29
N ALA A 71 -5.01 21.25 3.26
CA ALA A 71 -3.70 20.85 3.79
C ALA A 71 -2.78 20.17 2.75
N PHE A 72 -3.34 19.52 1.74
CA PHE A 72 -2.55 18.92 0.63
C PHE A 72 -2.31 19.87 -0.54
N CYS A 73 -2.97 21.03 -0.55
CA CYS A 73 -2.82 22.03 -1.59
C CYS A 73 -1.86 23.13 -1.10
N ASP A 74 -0.56 22.99 -1.34
CA ASP A 74 0.36 24.10 -1.04
C ASP A 74 0.05 25.27 -1.98
N PRO A 75 -0.30 26.46 -1.45
CA PRO A 75 -0.62 27.62 -2.28
C PRO A 75 0.56 28.07 -3.15
N LYS A 76 1.82 27.70 -2.84
CA LYS A 76 2.98 28.15 -3.64
C LYS A 76 3.29 27.28 -4.85
N GLU A 77 3.01 25.99 -4.79
CA GLU A 77 3.35 25.03 -5.87
C GLU A 77 2.23 24.90 -6.91
N LEU A 78 0.99 25.27 -6.56
CA LEU A 78 -0.18 25.18 -7.44
C LEU A 78 -0.57 26.50 -8.14
N ASN A 79 0.08 27.63 -7.80
CA ASN A 79 -0.23 28.94 -8.38
C ASN A 79 0.12 29.08 -9.88
N GLY A 80 0.91 28.16 -10.44
CA GLY A 80 1.22 28.11 -11.88
C GLY A 80 0.16 27.38 -12.73
N ILE A 81 -0.87 26.80 -12.12
CA ILE A 81 -1.79 25.86 -12.77
C ILE A 81 -3.23 26.33 -12.54
N LYS A 82 -3.59 27.49 -13.09
CA LYS A 82 -4.93 28.08 -12.87
C LYS A 82 -6.10 27.22 -13.41
N ASP A 83 -5.82 26.27 -14.32
CA ASP A 83 -6.80 25.35 -14.91
C ASP A 83 -6.63 23.87 -14.54
N GLY A 84 -5.43 23.43 -14.11
CA GLY A 84 -5.16 22.05 -13.67
C GLY A 84 -5.41 21.79 -12.17
N LEU A 85 -5.82 22.82 -11.43
CA LEU A 85 -6.39 22.67 -10.09
C LEU A 85 -7.57 21.68 -10.11
N SER A 86 -8.39 21.64 -11.16
CA SER A 86 -9.60 20.79 -11.15
C SER A 86 -9.34 19.28 -11.11
N VAL A 87 -8.33 18.77 -11.84
CA VAL A 87 -8.08 17.32 -11.93
C VAL A 87 -7.38 16.82 -10.67
N THR A 88 -6.35 17.55 -10.23
CA THR A 88 -5.58 17.21 -9.03
C THR A 88 -6.41 17.44 -7.75
N GLU A 89 -7.12 18.56 -7.62
CA GLU A 89 -8.00 18.81 -6.48
C GLU A 89 -9.12 17.77 -6.41
N LYS A 90 -9.68 17.38 -7.56
CA LYS A 90 -10.66 16.29 -7.59
C LYS A 90 -10.05 14.98 -7.10
N ALA A 91 -8.84 14.63 -7.53
CA ALA A 91 -8.16 13.43 -7.05
C ALA A 91 -7.90 13.49 -5.53
N ILE A 92 -7.45 14.64 -5.01
CA ILE A 92 -7.27 14.86 -3.56
C ILE A 92 -8.60 14.68 -2.82
N ARG A 93 -9.68 15.31 -3.31
CA ARG A 93 -11.02 15.20 -2.73
C ARG A 93 -11.54 13.77 -2.74
N ASP A 94 -11.46 13.09 -3.89
CA ASP A 94 -11.86 11.70 -4.04
C ASP A 94 -11.08 10.78 -3.06
N ALA A 95 -9.78 11.02 -2.88
CA ALA A 95 -8.94 10.28 -1.92
C ALA A 95 -9.27 10.59 -0.45
N CYS A 96 -9.60 11.85 -0.13
CA CYS A 96 -10.08 12.25 1.20
C CYS A 96 -11.41 11.58 1.54
N ASP A 97 -12.36 11.55 0.59
CA ASP A 97 -13.66 10.91 0.76
C ASP A 97 -13.49 9.41 1.02
N ILE A 98 -12.62 8.74 0.26
CA ILE A 98 -12.28 7.32 0.48
C ILE A 98 -11.67 7.12 1.86
N SER A 99 -10.63 7.90 2.22
CA SER A 99 -9.95 7.75 3.51
C SER A 99 -10.91 7.92 4.69
N SER A 100 -11.84 8.86 4.57
CA SER A 100 -12.89 9.09 5.56
C SER A 100 -13.87 7.92 5.65
N ALA A 101 -14.29 7.37 4.50
CA ALA A 101 -15.23 6.25 4.44
C ALA A 101 -14.63 4.92 4.94
N LEU A 102 -13.31 4.73 4.80
CA LEU A 102 -12.62 3.53 5.28
C LEU A 102 -12.47 3.49 6.80
N ASP A 103 -12.52 4.65 7.47
CA ASP A 103 -12.55 4.77 8.93
C ASP A 103 -11.35 4.10 9.63
N THR A 104 -10.31 4.88 9.92
CA THR A 104 -9.07 4.39 10.53
C THR A 104 -9.24 3.80 11.93
N SER A 105 -10.40 3.98 12.58
CA SER A 105 -10.70 3.34 13.86
C SER A 105 -11.01 1.84 13.75
N LYS A 106 -11.25 1.34 12.53
CA LYS A 106 -11.57 -0.07 12.26
C LYS A 106 -10.35 -0.83 11.73
N ASP A 107 -10.14 -2.03 12.27
CA ASP A 107 -9.08 -2.93 11.79
C ASP A 107 -9.33 -3.38 10.34
N VAL A 108 -10.58 -3.73 10.00
CA VAL A 108 -10.98 -4.02 8.62
C VAL A 108 -12.25 -3.23 8.31
N PRO A 109 -12.26 -2.39 7.24
CA PRO A 109 -13.46 -1.68 6.83
C PRO A 109 -14.60 -2.67 6.55
N ASN A 110 -15.78 -2.44 7.15
CA ASN A 110 -16.95 -3.23 6.81
C ASN A 110 -17.41 -2.84 5.40
N THR A 111 -17.18 -3.73 4.45
CA THR A 111 -17.56 -3.50 3.06
C THR A 111 -18.95 -4.00 2.74
N GLU A 112 -19.67 -4.65 3.66
CA GLU A 112 -20.99 -5.24 3.39
C GLU A 112 -21.94 -4.23 2.72
N GLY A 113 -22.63 -4.67 1.65
CA GLY A 113 -23.52 -3.82 0.86
C GLY A 113 -22.84 -2.86 -0.14
N TRP A 114 -21.51 -2.69 -0.11
CA TRP A 114 -20.81 -1.83 -1.08
C TRP A 114 -20.82 -2.41 -2.52
N PRO A 115 -21.04 -1.61 -3.58
CA PRO A 115 -20.94 -2.10 -4.94
C PRO A 115 -19.49 -2.46 -5.32
N ILE A 116 -19.31 -3.46 -6.18
CA ILE A 116 -17.99 -3.81 -6.73
C ILE A 116 -17.59 -2.75 -7.77
N SER A 117 -16.43 -2.10 -7.59
CA SER A 117 -15.88 -1.13 -8.56
C SER A 117 -14.57 -1.58 -9.19
N LYS A 118 -13.94 -2.62 -8.65
CA LYS A 118 -12.64 -3.13 -9.10
C LYS A 118 -12.61 -4.65 -9.02
N VAL A 119 -12.00 -5.27 -10.02
CA VAL A 119 -11.59 -6.68 -9.98
C VAL A 119 -10.07 -6.70 -9.93
N ALA A 120 -9.50 -7.47 -9.02
CA ALA A 120 -8.06 -7.63 -8.85
C ALA A 120 -7.72 -9.12 -8.88
N VAL A 121 -6.59 -9.47 -9.48
CA VAL A 121 -6.14 -10.85 -9.59
C VAL A 121 -4.68 -10.94 -9.14
N LEU A 122 -4.39 -11.90 -8.26
CA LEU A 122 -3.02 -12.32 -7.97
C LEU A 122 -2.81 -13.70 -8.59
N LEU A 123 -1.89 -13.78 -9.55
CA LEU A 123 -1.49 -15.04 -10.17
C LEU A 123 -0.34 -15.64 -9.39
N ILE A 124 -0.43 -16.94 -9.11
CA ILE A 124 0.53 -17.71 -8.34
C ILE A 124 0.96 -18.91 -9.18
N ASP A 125 2.24 -19.25 -9.14
CA ASP A 125 2.76 -20.40 -9.87
C ASP A 125 2.25 -21.74 -9.29
N SER A 126 2.48 -22.82 -10.03
CA SER A 126 2.09 -24.17 -9.62
C SER A 126 2.78 -24.63 -8.33
N LYS A 127 3.92 -24.03 -7.98
CA LYS A 127 4.69 -24.33 -6.76
C LYS A 127 4.25 -23.52 -5.55
N ASN A 128 3.42 -22.49 -5.73
CA ASN A 128 3.05 -21.50 -4.70
C ASN A 128 4.24 -20.68 -4.19
N GLU A 129 5.29 -20.54 -4.98
CA GLU A 129 6.53 -19.85 -4.60
C GLU A 129 6.57 -18.44 -5.17
N ASN A 130 6.16 -18.28 -6.44
CA ASN A 130 6.21 -17.00 -7.14
C ASN A 130 4.81 -16.51 -7.50
N CYS A 131 4.66 -15.19 -7.58
CA CYS A 131 3.47 -14.54 -8.06
C CYS A 131 3.78 -13.48 -9.11
N LEU A 132 2.79 -13.14 -9.92
CA LEU A 132 2.89 -12.08 -10.91
C LEU A 132 2.24 -10.82 -10.36
N LEU A 133 3.02 -9.75 -10.29
CA LEU A 133 2.55 -8.43 -9.88
C LEU A 133 2.56 -7.51 -11.09
N GLN A 134 1.37 -7.29 -11.67
CA GLN A 134 1.22 -6.38 -12.80
C GLN A 134 0.02 -5.47 -12.60
N PHE A 135 0.25 -4.18 -12.75
CA PHE A 135 -0.78 -3.17 -12.66
C PHE A 135 -1.37 -2.92 -14.05
N ALA A 136 -2.56 -3.45 -14.30
CA ALA A 136 -3.32 -3.15 -15.50
C ALA A 136 -4.64 -2.47 -15.11
N GLU A 137 -4.86 -1.25 -15.60
CA GLU A 137 -6.12 -0.53 -15.43
C GLU A 137 -6.90 -0.52 -16.74
N LYS A 138 -7.94 -1.37 -16.82
CA LYS A 138 -8.87 -1.34 -17.95
C LYS A 138 -10.09 -0.50 -17.61
N LYS A 139 -10.30 0.59 -18.36
CA LYS A 139 -11.59 1.30 -18.32
C LYS A 139 -12.65 0.39 -18.94
N VAL A 140 -13.49 -0.22 -18.11
CA VAL A 140 -14.68 -0.93 -18.59
C VAL A 140 -15.58 0.11 -19.26
N GLY A 141 -15.62 0.10 -20.59
CA GLY A 141 -16.53 0.96 -21.34
C GLY A 141 -17.97 0.66 -20.92
N ASN A 142 -18.72 1.69 -20.53
CA ASN A 142 -20.15 1.60 -20.22
C ASN A 142 -20.94 1.14 -21.47
N LYS A 143 -20.99 -0.16 -21.72
CA LYS A 143 -21.85 -0.81 -22.74
C LYS A 143 -22.84 -1.77 -22.09
N ARG A 144 -23.37 -1.44 -20.91
CA ARG A 144 -24.51 -2.17 -20.33
C ARG A 144 -25.67 -1.24 -19.98
N LYS A 145 -26.20 -0.57 -21.00
CA LYS A 145 -27.62 -0.19 -21.02
C LYS A 145 -28.38 -1.38 -21.61
N ARG A 146 -28.70 -2.38 -20.78
CA ARG A 146 -29.70 -3.40 -21.13
C ARG A 146 -30.90 -3.25 -20.22
N ASN A 147 -31.99 -2.79 -20.82
CA ASN A 147 -33.33 -3.01 -20.31
C ASN A 147 -33.54 -4.52 -20.14
N SER A 148 -33.75 -5.01 -18.92
CA SER A 148 -34.51 -6.24 -18.70
C SER A 148 -35.17 -6.21 -17.33
N ARG A 149 -36.48 -5.97 -17.33
CA ARG A 149 -37.36 -6.52 -16.30
C ARG A 149 -37.26 -8.04 -16.39
N LYS A 150 -36.79 -8.69 -15.33
CA LYS A 150 -37.40 -9.88 -14.71
C LYS A 150 -36.54 -10.33 -13.52
N SER A 151 -37.22 -10.41 -12.38
CA SER A 151 -36.82 -11.14 -11.20
C SER A 151 -36.57 -12.62 -11.53
N ILE A 152 -35.50 -13.18 -10.94
CA ILE A 152 -35.37 -14.52 -10.34
C ILE A 152 -33.91 -14.65 -9.84
N ASP A 153 -33.79 -14.87 -8.53
CA ASP A 153 -32.61 -15.21 -7.71
C ASP A 153 -31.31 -14.38 -7.82
N GLU A 154 -31.25 -13.40 -6.92
CA GLU A 154 -30.30 -12.29 -6.81
C GLU A 154 -28.96 -12.61 -6.10
N LYS A 155 -28.50 -13.88 -6.08
CA LYS A 155 -27.26 -14.23 -5.37
C LYS A 155 -26.13 -14.89 -6.19
N ASN A 156 -26.41 -15.43 -7.37
CA ASN A 156 -25.40 -16.24 -8.09
C ASN A 156 -25.03 -15.74 -9.50
N ALA A 157 -25.70 -14.69 -10.02
CA ALA A 157 -25.49 -14.24 -11.39
C ALA A 157 -24.35 -13.22 -11.57
N ASP A 158 -23.99 -12.47 -10.52
CA ASP A 158 -23.01 -11.37 -10.60
C ASP A 158 -21.56 -11.88 -10.46
N ASP A 159 -21.33 -12.90 -9.61
CA ASP A 159 -20.01 -13.52 -9.41
C ASP A 159 -19.44 -14.12 -10.70
N ASN A 160 -20.28 -14.72 -11.54
CA ASN A 160 -19.85 -15.29 -12.82
C ASN A 160 -19.40 -14.19 -13.81
N GLY A 161 -19.98 -12.99 -13.72
CA GLY A 161 -19.61 -11.86 -14.54
C GLY A 161 -18.23 -11.30 -14.17
N PHE A 162 -17.97 -11.13 -12.88
CA PHE A 162 -16.67 -10.65 -12.42
C PHE A 162 -15.55 -11.67 -12.57
N LEU A 163 -15.84 -12.96 -12.40
CA LEU A 163 -14.86 -14.02 -12.65
C LEU A 163 -14.45 -14.05 -14.12
N GLN A 164 -15.40 -13.90 -15.05
CA GLN A 164 -15.06 -13.78 -16.47
C GLN A 164 -14.19 -12.54 -16.75
N LEU A 165 -14.48 -11.40 -16.12
CA LEU A 165 -13.64 -10.20 -16.23
C LEU A 165 -12.21 -10.45 -15.71
N ALA A 166 -12.06 -11.22 -14.63
CA ALA A 166 -10.76 -11.61 -14.10
C ALA A 166 -9.99 -12.48 -15.10
N PHE A 167 -10.64 -13.50 -15.67
CA PHE A 167 -10.03 -14.36 -16.70
C PHE A 167 -9.65 -13.59 -17.96
N ASP A 168 -10.53 -12.69 -18.43
CA ASP A 168 -10.25 -11.87 -19.61
C ASP A 168 -9.05 -10.95 -19.37
N ALA A 169 -8.93 -10.36 -18.16
CA ALA A 169 -7.80 -9.54 -17.78
C ALA A 169 -6.49 -10.34 -17.73
N VAL A 170 -6.50 -11.54 -17.14
CA VAL A 170 -5.32 -12.41 -17.11
C VAL A 170 -4.88 -12.78 -18.52
N LYS A 171 -5.82 -13.16 -19.39
CA LYS A 171 -5.52 -13.49 -20.79
C LYS A 171 -4.95 -12.31 -21.57
N GLU A 172 -5.48 -11.11 -21.38
CA GLU A 172 -5.00 -9.90 -22.04
C GLU A 172 -3.57 -9.53 -21.63
N VAL A 173 -3.25 -9.68 -20.35
CA VAL A 173 -1.97 -9.26 -19.78
C VAL A 173 -0.89 -10.32 -19.96
N THR A 174 -1.22 -11.60 -19.77
CA THR A 174 -0.25 -12.71 -19.72
C THR A 174 -0.37 -13.69 -20.87
N GLY A 175 -1.47 -13.65 -21.64
CA GLY A 175 -1.78 -14.65 -22.66
C GLY A 175 -2.32 -15.99 -22.12
N ILE A 176 -2.38 -16.18 -20.80
CA ILE A 176 -2.84 -17.43 -20.18
C ILE A 176 -4.36 -17.59 -20.34
N ASN A 177 -4.82 -18.77 -20.76
CA ASN A 177 -6.25 -19.04 -20.92
C ASN A 177 -6.89 -19.43 -19.59
N SER A 178 -8.20 -19.18 -19.46
CA SER A 178 -8.97 -19.57 -18.27
C SER A 178 -8.98 -21.07 -17.99
N SER A 179 -8.80 -21.92 -19.01
CA SER A 179 -8.66 -23.37 -18.86
C SER A 179 -7.40 -23.78 -18.07
N ASP A 180 -6.41 -22.91 -18.05
CA ASP A 180 -5.09 -23.15 -17.47
C ASP A 180 -4.96 -22.48 -16.09
N LEU A 181 -6.07 -21.90 -15.59
CA LEU A 181 -6.18 -21.20 -14.33
C LEU A 181 -7.07 -21.96 -13.36
N VAL A 182 -6.64 -22.02 -12.11
CA VAL A 182 -7.43 -22.56 -11.00
C VAL A 182 -7.66 -21.45 -9.98
N VAL A 183 -8.91 -21.09 -9.70
CA VAL A 183 -9.23 -20.14 -8.63
C VAL A 183 -8.96 -20.81 -7.29
N LEU A 184 -8.00 -20.28 -6.54
CA LEU A 184 -7.66 -20.76 -5.20
C LEU A 184 -8.58 -20.14 -4.15
N GLU A 185 -8.70 -18.80 -4.16
CA GLU A 185 -9.50 -18.05 -3.20
C GLU A 185 -10.14 -16.82 -3.85
N THR A 186 -11.29 -16.43 -3.34
CA THR A 186 -12.02 -15.23 -3.75
C THR A 186 -12.34 -14.41 -2.50
N HIS A 187 -11.98 -13.13 -2.51
CA HIS A 187 -12.15 -12.24 -1.38
C HIS A 187 -12.78 -10.93 -1.80
N ARG A 188 -13.66 -10.41 -0.95
CA ARG A 188 -14.25 -9.08 -1.13
C ARG A 188 -13.63 -8.13 -0.13
N VAL A 189 -12.94 -7.12 -0.63
CA VAL A 189 -12.21 -6.13 0.20
C VAL A 189 -12.60 -4.71 -0.18
N TYR A 190 -12.15 -3.72 0.58
CA TYR A 190 -12.42 -2.32 0.24
C TYR A 190 -11.63 -1.92 -1.01
N SER A 191 -12.20 -1.02 -1.83
CA SER A 191 -11.53 -0.50 -3.01
C SER A 191 -10.90 0.86 -2.71
N LEU A 192 -9.66 1.04 -3.16
CA LEU A 192 -9.00 2.35 -3.22
C LEU A 192 -9.28 3.09 -4.53
N SER A 193 -10.28 2.67 -5.32
CA SER A 193 -10.58 3.33 -6.60
C SER A 193 -11.74 4.31 -6.51
N LYS A 194 -12.62 4.14 -5.52
CA LYS A 194 -13.86 4.90 -5.36
C LYS A 194 -14.39 4.77 -3.93
N GLU A 195 -15.01 5.84 -3.43
CA GLU A 195 -15.61 5.88 -2.10
C GLU A 195 -16.72 4.83 -1.94
N LYS A 196 -16.74 4.15 -0.78
CA LYS A 196 -17.77 3.16 -0.39
C LYS A 196 -17.99 2.07 -1.45
N THR A 197 -16.92 1.64 -2.12
CA THR A 197 -16.95 0.52 -3.05
C THR A 197 -15.99 -0.58 -2.64
N ALA A 198 -16.27 -1.79 -3.09
CA ALA A 198 -15.45 -2.96 -2.86
C ALA A 198 -14.65 -3.36 -4.10
N ALA A 199 -13.54 -4.05 -3.87
CA ALA A 199 -12.79 -4.77 -4.87
C ALA A 199 -13.03 -6.27 -4.69
N LEU A 200 -13.27 -6.98 -5.79
CA LEU A 200 -13.32 -8.43 -5.81
C LEU A 200 -11.93 -8.95 -6.19
N PHE A 201 -11.27 -9.60 -5.23
CA PHE A 201 -9.91 -10.08 -5.33
C PHE A 201 -9.89 -11.59 -5.54
N TYR A 202 -9.31 -12.03 -6.65
CA TYR A 202 -9.12 -13.44 -6.96
C TYR A 202 -7.65 -13.83 -6.81
N MET A 203 -7.39 -14.91 -6.09
CA MET A 203 -6.10 -15.58 -6.10
C MET A 203 -6.22 -16.78 -7.04
N MET A 204 -5.43 -16.81 -8.10
CA MET A 204 -5.49 -17.88 -9.11
C MET A 204 -4.12 -18.53 -9.26
N GLN A 205 -4.12 -19.84 -9.39
CA GLN A 205 -2.93 -20.62 -9.72
C GLN A 205 -2.86 -20.82 -11.24
N CYS A 206 -1.66 -20.70 -11.80
CA CYS A 206 -1.38 -21.05 -13.19
C CYS A 206 -0.23 -22.08 -13.30
N GLY A 207 -0.18 -22.80 -14.42
CA GLY A 207 0.82 -23.86 -14.63
C GLY A 207 2.27 -23.36 -14.59
N SER A 208 2.54 -22.20 -15.17
CA SER A 208 3.88 -21.59 -15.22
C SER A 208 3.76 -20.07 -15.27
N ILE A 209 4.45 -19.38 -14.37
CA ILE A 209 4.81 -17.96 -14.52
C ILE A 209 6.21 -17.95 -15.13
N SER A 210 6.48 -17.03 -16.06
CA SER A 210 7.84 -16.92 -16.60
C SER A 210 8.82 -16.57 -15.48
N GLU A 211 9.97 -17.24 -15.40
CA GLU A 211 10.95 -17.04 -14.30
C GLU A 211 11.47 -15.59 -14.24
N SER A 212 11.40 -14.85 -15.35
CA SER A 212 11.81 -13.44 -15.42
C SER A 212 10.75 -12.44 -14.93
N GLU A 213 9.49 -12.86 -14.76
CA GLU A 213 8.37 -11.99 -14.37
C GLU A 213 7.81 -12.32 -12.98
N GLY A 214 8.18 -13.48 -12.41
CA GLY A 214 7.74 -13.91 -11.08
C GLY A 214 8.49 -13.17 -9.97
N ILE A 215 7.73 -12.70 -8.98
CA ILE A 215 8.25 -12.20 -7.70
C ILE A 215 7.93 -13.25 -6.63
N PRO A 216 8.89 -13.67 -5.78
CA PRO A 216 8.61 -14.55 -4.66
C PRO A 216 7.45 -13.99 -3.82
N VAL A 217 6.47 -14.85 -3.47
CA VAL A 217 5.33 -14.42 -2.65
C VAL A 217 5.81 -13.88 -1.30
N GLU A 218 6.89 -14.46 -0.76
CA GLU A 218 7.55 -14.00 0.45
C GLU A 218 8.01 -12.55 0.35
N ASP A 219 8.62 -12.16 -0.77
CA ASP A 219 9.07 -10.79 -1.00
C ASP A 219 7.87 -9.84 -1.05
N VAL A 220 6.77 -10.22 -1.70
CA VAL A 220 5.54 -9.42 -1.70
C VAL A 220 4.98 -9.26 -0.29
N VAL A 221 4.96 -10.32 0.51
CA VAL A 221 4.52 -10.27 1.91
C VAL A 221 5.40 -9.32 2.72
N ASN A 222 6.72 -9.37 2.52
CA ASN A 222 7.68 -8.51 3.21
C ASN A 222 7.57 -7.05 2.77
N ILE A 223 7.42 -6.79 1.47
CA ILE A 223 7.26 -5.44 0.88
C ILE A 223 5.98 -4.77 1.38
N LEU A 224 4.90 -5.52 1.60
CA LEU A 224 3.62 -4.96 2.07
C LEU A 224 3.55 -4.82 3.59
N GLN A 225 4.58 -5.28 4.30
CA GLN A 225 4.74 -5.11 5.74
C GLN A 225 5.68 -3.94 6.04
N GLY A 226 5.48 -3.31 7.20
CA GLY A 226 6.35 -2.25 7.69
C GLY A 226 5.75 -0.84 7.58
N PRO A 227 6.50 0.17 8.04
CA PRO A 227 6.06 1.55 8.04
C PRO A 227 6.21 2.17 6.65
N LEU A 228 5.47 3.26 6.39
CA LEU A 228 5.61 4.03 5.15
C LEU A 228 6.95 4.80 5.08
N VAL A 229 7.49 5.12 6.25
CA VAL A 229 8.76 5.83 6.42
C VAL A 229 9.58 5.21 7.54
N GLU A 230 10.89 5.24 7.36
CA GLU A 230 11.86 4.86 8.37
C GLU A 230 12.75 6.04 8.73
N LYS A 231 13.12 6.16 10.01
CA LYS A 231 14.06 7.20 10.45
C LYS A 231 15.49 6.68 10.33
N THR A 232 16.23 7.22 9.38
CA THR A 232 17.66 6.92 9.20
C THR A 232 18.49 8.19 9.38
N CYS A 233 19.50 8.14 10.24
CA CYS A 233 20.43 9.26 10.48
C CYS A 233 19.77 10.63 10.78
N GLY A 234 18.57 10.63 11.39
CA GLY A 234 17.83 11.86 11.71
C GLY A 234 16.89 12.37 10.61
N SER A 235 16.86 11.73 9.44
CA SER A 235 15.92 12.01 8.35
C SER A 235 14.91 10.88 8.17
N TRP A 236 13.72 11.23 7.67
CA TRP A 236 12.72 10.26 7.24
C TRP A 236 13.02 9.80 5.81
N THR A 237 13.00 8.49 5.59
CA THR A 237 13.21 7.86 4.30
C THR A 237 11.98 7.06 3.92
N ILE A 238 11.50 7.24 2.69
CA ILE A 238 10.37 6.49 2.13
C ILE A 238 10.77 5.01 1.97
N THR A 239 9.89 4.11 2.40
CA THR A 239 10.08 2.66 2.22
C THR A 239 9.44 2.19 0.91
N PRO A 240 9.82 1.01 0.37
CA PRO A 240 9.19 0.43 -0.81
C PRO A 240 7.67 0.22 -0.67
N VAL A 241 7.15 0.12 0.55
CA VAL A 241 5.71 -0.02 0.86
C VAL A 241 4.88 1.04 0.12
N VAL A 242 5.40 2.27 0.02
CA VAL A 242 4.74 3.40 -0.65
C VAL A 242 4.47 3.13 -2.13
N GLU A 243 5.36 2.44 -2.83
CA GLU A 243 5.19 2.13 -4.26
C GLU A 243 4.09 1.07 -4.49
N TYR A 244 3.90 0.20 -3.51
CA TYR A 244 2.95 -0.91 -3.58
C TYR A 244 1.65 -0.63 -2.84
N TYR A 245 1.31 0.65 -2.59
CA TYR A 245 0.14 1.01 -1.79
C TYR A 245 -1.19 0.45 -2.32
N HIS A 246 -1.28 0.25 -3.64
CA HIS A 246 -2.43 -0.37 -4.30
C HIS A 246 -2.71 -1.81 -3.85
N MET A 247 -1.71 -2.48 -3.28
CA MET A 247 -1.78 -3.86 -2.81
C MET A 247 -2.15 -3.98 -1.33
N HIS A 248 -2.08 -2.89 -0.57
CA HIS A 248 -2.45 -2.90 0.84
C HIS A 248 -3.84 -3.48 1.16
N PRO A 249 -4.91 -3.26 0.36
CA PRO A 249 -6.21 -3.88 0.63
C PRO A 249 -6.16 -5.41 0.65
N TYR A 250 -5.16 -6.01 0.00
CA TYR A 250 -4.99 -7.46 -0.12
C TYR A 250 -3.87 -8.01 0.78
N ALA A 251 -3.04 -7.15 1.37
CA ALA A 251 -1.82 -7.54 2.09
C ALA A 251 -2.07 -8.59 3.19
N ARG A 252 -3.12 -8.41 4.00
CA ARG A 252 -3.49 -9.37 5.07
C ARG A 252 -3.93 -10.72 4.50
N ILE A 253 -4.66 -10.72 3.40
CA ILE A 253 -5.13 -11.95 2.73
C ILE A 253 -3.93 -12.73 2.18
N ILE A 254 -3.04 -12.04 1.46
CA ILE A 254 -1.83 -12.63 0.87
C ILE A 254 -0.95 -13.21 1.99
N SER A 255 -0.71 -12.45 3.05
CA SER A 255 0.09 -12.89 4.20
C SER A 255 -0.51 -14.12 4.88
N HIS A 256 -1.82 -14.09 5.16
CA HIS A 256 -2.51 -15.24 5.76
C HIS A 256 -2.46 -16.48 4.87
N TRP A 257 -2.65 -16.33 3.56
CA TRP A 257 -2.56 -17.43 2.61
C TRP A 257 -1.15 -18.04 2.59
N PHE A 258 -0.13 -17.19 2.52
CA PHE A 258 1.28 -17.61 2.52
C PHE A 258 1.62 -18.42 3.78
N LEU A 259 1.24 -17.93 4.97
CA LEU A 259 1.46 -18.63 6.24
C LEU A 259 0.78 -20.01 6.29
N ARG A 260 -0.46 -20.13 5.81
CA ARG A 260 -1.17 -21.42 5.74
C ARG A 260 -0.43 -22.41 4.86
N LYS A 261 0.20 -21.95 3.77
CA LYS A 261 0.99 -22.80 2.89
C LYS A 261 2.29 -23.23 3.54
N CYS A 262 3.06 -22.31 4.14
CA CYS A 262 4.29 -22.65 4.87
C CYS A 262 4.04 -23.67 5.99
N SER A 263 2.91 -23.56 6.68
CA SER A 263 2.54 -24.47 7.78
C SER A 263 2.09 -25.87 7.31
N SER A 264 1.71 -26.00 6.04
CA SER A 264 1.18 -27.24 5.46
C SER A 264 2.24 -28.07 4.73
N MET A 265 3.49 -27.59 4.66
CA MET A 265 4.59 -28.30 4.02
C MET A 265 5.21 -29.31 5.00
N PRO A 266 5.34 -30.59 4.65
CA PRO A 266 6.13 -31.52 5.44
C PRO A 266 7.59 -31.02 5.48
N SER A 267 8.18 -30.98 6.67
CA SER A 267 9.58 -30.60 6.90
C SER A 267 10.50 -31.38 5.96
N LEU A 268 10.96 -30.74 4.89
CA LEU A 268 12.11 -31.20 4.13
C LEU A 268 13.35 -30.76 4.91
N ASP A 269 13.93 -31.72 5.63
CA ASP A 269 15.24 -31.61 6.23
C ASP A 269 16.26 -31.15 5.16
N GLY A 270 16.61 -29.87 5.13
CA GLY A 270 17.67 -29.40 4.24
C GLY A 270 17.74 -27.91 3.89
N ILE A 271 16.73 -27.08 4.18
CA ILE A 271 16.83 -25.62 3.94
C ILE A 271 16.89 -24.91 5.29
N ASN A 272 17.79 -23.93 5.40
CA ASN A 272 18.20 -23.18 6.59
C ASN A 272 17.02 -22.79 7.49
N SER A 273 16.65 -23.70 8.40
CA SER A 273 15.41 -23.69 9.20
C SER A 273 15.31 -22.56 10.23
N GLN A 274 16.32 -21.69 10.27
CA GLN A 274 16.41 -20.55 11.18
C GLN A 274 15.70 -19.32 10.58
N SER A 275 15.87 -19.06 9.28
CA SER A 275 15.25 -17.92 8.58
C SER A 275 13.73 -18.04 8.52
N THR A 276 13.22 -19.21 8.14
CA THR A 276 11.77 -19.45 8.01
C THR A 276 11.05 -19.44 9.35
N LYS A 277 11.70 -19.88 10.44
CA LYS A 277 11.15 -19.80 11.80
C LYS A 277 11.12 -18.37 12.32
N GLU A 278 12.20 -17.60 12.15
CA GLU A 278 12.26 -16.19 12.55
C GLU A 278 11.22 -15.34 11.80
N ILE A 279 11.00 -15.62 10.51
CA ILE A 279 9.98 -14.95 9.69
C ILE A 279 8.57 -15.35 10.11
N THR A 280 8.32 -16.64 10.33
CA THR A 280 7.01 -17.11 10.83
C THR A 280 6.71 -16.49 12.20
N GLU A 281 7.71 -16.35 13.07
CA GLU A 281 7.58 -15.69 14.37
C GLU A 281 7.44 -14.17 14.26
N SER A 282 8.12 -13.51 13.33
CA SER A 282 7.97 -12.07 13.06
C SER A 282 6.56 -11.76 12.54
N ILE A 283 6.11 -12.50 11.53
CA ILE A 283 4.77 -12.34 10.97
C ILE A 283 3.71 -12.73 11.99
N ALA A 284 3.89 -13.82 12.75
CA ALA A 284 2.96 -14.20 13.81
C ALA A 284 2.90 -13.15 14.95
N ARG A 285 4.03 -12.53 15.31
CA ARG A 285 4.06 -11.40 16.26
C ARG A 285 3.29 -10.20 15.72
N ASN A 286 3.52 -9.79 14.47
CA ASN A 286 2.76 -8.72 13.83
C ASN A 286 1.26 -9.06 13.73
N LEU A 287 0.91 -10.32 13.47
CA LEU A 287 -0.48 -10.81 13.46
C LEU A 287 -1.12 -10.83 14.86
N LEU A 288 -0.32 -11.07 15.89
CA LEU A 288 -0.72 -11.05 17.30
C LEU A 288 -0.86 -9.62 17.83
N GLU A 289 0.00 -8.69 17.41
CA GLU A 289 -0.16 -7.26 17.69
C GLU A 289 -1.44 -6.70 17.07
N LEU A 290 -1.82 -7.16 15.88
CA LEU A 290 -3.12 -6.86 15.26
C LEU A 290 -4.32 -7.51 15.99
N LYS A 291 -4.12 -8.62 16.72
CA LYS A 291 -5.16 -9.27 17.55
C LYS A 291 -5.19 -8.77 19.00
N GLY A 292 -4.11 -8.16 19.49
CA GLY A 292 -3.92 -7.76 20.88
C GLY A 292 -4.82 -6.60 21.33
N ILE A 293 -5.41 -5.87 20.40
CA ILE A 293 -6.33 -4.75 20.66
C ILE A 293 -7.76 -5.26 21.01
N GLU A 294 -8.03 -6.55 20.85
CA GLU A 294 -9.35 -7.16 21.09
C GLU A 294 -9.59 -7.57 22.57
N LYS A 295 -8.62 -7.34 23.47
CA LYS A 295 -8.73 -7.72 24.88
C LYS A 295 -8.38 -6.58 25.82
N ASP A 296 -9.21 -5.54 25.85
CA ASP A 296 -9.26 -4.65 27.01
C ASP A 296 -10.71 -4.24 27.30
N LEU A 297 -11.51 -5.25 27.64
CA LEU A 297 -12.74 -5.11 28.42
C LEU A 297 -12.81 -6.34 29.32
N ASP A 298 -12.14 -6.27 30.48
CA ASP A 298 -12.74 -6.63 31.77
C ASP A 298 -11.83 -6.19 32.93
N HIS A 299 -12.43 -5.39 33.79
CA HIS A 299 -11.88 -4.67 34.94
C HIS A 299 -11.55 -5.60 36.12
N VAL A 300 -10.35 -5.49 36.73
CA VAL A 300 -10.17 -5.47 38.20
C VAL A 300 -8.90 -4.66 38.58
N ASP A 301 -9.11 -3.73 39.51
CA ASP A 301 -8.20 -2.84 40.22
C ASP A 301 -7.32 -3.58 41.27
N MET A 302 -6.02 -3.24 41.41
CA MET A 302 -5.33 -3.29 42.71
C MET A 302 -3.91 -2.66 42.73
N HIS A 303 -3.86 -1.46 43.30
CA HIS A 303 -2.89 -0.85 44.21
C HIS A 303 -1.34 -0.96 44.05
N CYS A 304 -0.74 0.24 44.09
CA CYS A 304 0.67 0.67 44.20
C CYS A 304 1.71 -0.26 44.85
N GLN A 305 2.96 -0.10 44.36
CA GLN A 305 4.08 0.31 45.21
C GLN A 305 5.15 1.10 44.45
N THR A 306 5.48 2.25 45.03
CA THR A 306 6.57 3.18 44.68
C THR A 306 7.93 2.54 44.89
N ILE A 307 8.86 2.67 43.93
CA ILE A 307 10.30 2.69 44.21
C ILE A 307 10.95 3.76 43.35
N ASP A 308 11.33 4.85 44.02
CA ASP A 308 12.31 5.83 43.56
C ASP A 308 13.64 5.14 43.25
N ASN A 309 14.32 5.58 42.19
CA ASN A 309 15.78 5.63 42.19
C ASN A 309 16.29 6.66 41.18
N SER A 310 16.61 7.83 41.73
CA SER A 310 17.53 8.82 41.20
C SER A 310 18.96 8.29 41.13
N CYS A 311 19.69 8.57 40.04
CA CYS A 311 21.10 9.02 39.99
C CYS A 311 21.53 8.99 38.51
N GLY A 312 22.24 9.94 37.91
CA GLY A 312 22.92 11.13 38.37
C GLY A 312 23.60 11.75 37.15
N ARG A 313 23.66 13.07 37.13
CA ARG A 313 24.40 13.86 36.13
C ARG A 313 25.89 13.60 36.28
N VAL A 314 26.61 13.49 35.17
CA VAL A 314 27.97 14.01 35.05
C VAL A 314 28.09 14.70 33.69
N ALA A 315 28.27 16.02 33.75
CA ALA A 315 28.78 16.83 32.66
C ALA A 315 30.30 16.68 32.60
N ASN A 316 30.89 16.73 31.41
CA ASN A 316 32.20 17.34 31.25
C ASN A 316 32.34 17.91 29.84
N GLU A 317 32.75 19.18 29.82
CA GLU A 317 33.02 20.03 28.67
C GLU A 317 34.43 19.80 28.09
N ASN A 318 34.65 20.43 26.93
CA ASN A 318 35.91 20.81 26.28
C ASN A 318 36.61 19.68 25.48
N SER A 319 37.15 19.89 24.27
CA SER A 319 37.60 21.11 23.57
C SER A 319 37.89 20.81 22.10
N ASP A 320 37.67 21.82 21.25
CA ASP A 320 38.42 22.26 20.06
C ASP A 320 39.26 21.30 19.18
N SER A 321 38.99 21.45 17.88
CA SER A 321 39.93 21.74 16.78
C SER A 321 40.20 20.68 15.69
N ASN A 322 40.11 21.19 14.45
CA ASN A 322 40.86 20.85 13.24
C ASN A 322 40.44 19.65 12.36
N ASN A 323 39.61 19.99 11.37
CA ASN A 323 39.99 20.08 9.95
C ASN A 323 40.85 18.94 9.36
N LYS A 324 40.23 18.03 8.59
CA LYS A 324 40.90 17.33 7.49
C LYS A 324 39.90 16.95 6.39
N LYS A 325 40.02 17.65 5.26
CA LYS A 325 39.53 17.26 3.94
C LYS A 325 39.97 15.82 3.63
N TYR A 326 39.00 14.95 3.32
CA TYR A 326 39.23 13.81 2.46
C TYR A 326 38.25 13.85 1.29
N LYS A 327 38.79 14.16 0.12
CA LYS A 327 38.18 13.86 -1.18
C LYS A 327 38.25 12.35 -1.33
N HIS A 328 37.10 11.70 -1.49
CA HIS A 328 37.03 10.43 -2.19
C HIS A 328 36.08 10.59 -3.38
N SER A 329 36.69 10.69 -4.55
CA SER A 329 36.10 10.31 -5.82
C SER A 329 35.83 8.81 -5.79
N SER A 330 34.57 8.41 -5.99
CA SER A 330 34.24 7.07 -6.44
C SER A 330 33.16 7.18 -7.50
N SER A 331 33.57 6.88 -8.73
CA SER A 331 32.71 6.60 -9.86
C SER A 331 31.92 5.32 -9.58
N GLY A 332 30.63 5.45 -9.31
CA GLY A 332 29.67 4.34 -9.31
C GLY A 332 28.62 4.65 -10.35
N LYS A 333 28.49 3.79 -11.36
CA LYS A 333 27.41 3.86 -12.35
C LYS A 333 26.09 3.61 -11.63
N GLU A 334 25.24 4.63 -11.53
CA GLU A 334 23.84 4.46 -11.14
C GLU A 334 23.12 3.70 -12.26
N ALA A 335 22.65 2.50 -11.94
CA ALA A 335 21.60 1.85 -12.71
C ALA A 335 20.28 2.52 -12.32
N SER A 336 19.69 3.26 -13.26
CA SER A 336 18.33 3.78 -13.12
C SER A 336 17.34 2.62 -12.93
N PRO A 337 16.34 2.76 -12.05
CA PRO A 337 15.18 1.88 -12.08
C PRO A 337 14.40 2.12 -13.38
N VAL A 338 14.02 1.01 -14.00
CA VAL A 338 13.23 0.95 -15.24
C VAL A 338 11.85 1.56 -14.96
N ASN A 339 11.44 2.50 -15.82
CA ASN A 339 10.07 3.05 -15.83
C ASN A 339 9.06 1.91 -16.04
N ILE A 340 8.20 1.69 -15.05
CA ILE A 340 6.97 0.89 -15.19
C ILE A 340 5.81 1.88 -15.26
N TYR A 341 5.07 1.84 -16.38
CA TYR A 341 3.91 2.70 -16.70
C TYR A 341 2.59 2.03 -16.34
#